data_AF-A0A2J7PWP8-F1
#
_entry.id   AF-A0A2J7PWP8-F1
#
_cell.length_a   1.000
_cell.length_b   1.000
_cell.length_c   1.000
_cell.angle_alpha   90.00
_cell.angle_beta   90.00
_cell.angle_gamma   90.00
#
_symmetry.space_group_name_H-M   'P 1'
#
loop_
_entity.id
_entity.type
_entity.pdbx_description
1 polymer ?
#
loop_
_entity_poly.entity_id
_entity_poly.type
_entity_poly.pdbx_seq_one_letter_code
_entity_poly.pdbx_strand_id
1 'polypeptide(L)'
;MRMWSVLYDNVSCRCYFTVHLLIMAAIMPDSDSEDELPPGWEERATVDGSVYYVNHATKGTQWTHPRTGKKKVVSGDLPFGWEKCVSEDGKVFYVDHANRRTTYSDPRLAFATEEKEHAQDFRQRFDGSTMALQVLHGRDLAGKVAVVTGSNTGIGFETARSLALHGCIVVFACRDLNRTRAAIGKIKEERPNATCDIIELDLARLHSVTKFAANFKLRYK
;
A
#
# COMPACT_ATOMS: atom_id res chain seq x y z
N MET A 1 -18.36 34.55 44.69
CA MET A 1 -17.45 35.68 45.00
C MET A 1 -16.56 35.21 46.16
N ARG A 2 -15.23 35.18 46.12
CA ARG A 2 -14.15 35.52 45.18
C ARG A 2 -13.02 34.54 45.55
N MET A 3 -12.51 33.75 44.62
CA MET A 3 -11.35 34.08 43.77
C MET A 3 -10.08 34.25 44.60
N TRP A 4 -9.24 33.22 44.61
CA TRP A 4 -7.82 33.34 44.93
C TRP A 4 -7.05 33.20 43.62
N SER A 5 -6.65 34.36 43.09
CA SER A 5 -5.59 34.51 42.11
C SER A 5 -4.31 34.88 42.87
N VAL A 6 -3.23 34.15 42.61
CA VAL A 6 -1.84 34.59 42.83
C VAL A 6 -1.09 34.04 41.62
N LEU A 7 -0.98 34.80 40.52
CA LEU A 7 0.14 35.68 40.20
C LEU A 7 1.50 35.02 40.46
N TYR A 8 2.05 34.39 39.42
CA TYR A 8 3.48 34.20 39.27
C TYR A 8 3.92 34.94 38.02
N ASP A 9 4.66 36.02 38.25
CA ASP A 9 5.31 36.85 37.26
C ASP A 9 6.72 36.32 36.95
N ASN A 10 7.08 36.44 35.68
CA ASN A 10 8.43 36.66 35.14
C ASN A 10 9.59 35.75 35.60
N VAL A 11 9.91 34.74 34.79
CA VAL A 11 11.28 34.54 34.29
C VAL A 11 11.24 34.21 32.80
N SER A 12 11.49 35.23 32.00
CA SER A 12 11.69 35.14 30.55
C SER A 12 13.06 34.53 30.26
N CYS A 13 13.11 33.21 30.08
CA CYS A 13 14.24 32.57 29.42
C CYS A 13 13.97 32.52 27.92
N ARG A 14 14.46 33.57 27.25
CA ARG A 14 14.67 33.63 25.80
C ARG A 14 15.57 32.47 25.36
N CYS A 15 14.97 31.40 24.85
CA CYS A 15 15.65 30.48 23.94
C CYS A 15 15.42 31.00 22.52
N TYR A 16 16.36 31.82 22.04
CA TYR A 16 16.47 32.16 20.63
C TYR A 16 16.89 30.90 19.87
N PHE A 17 15.93 30.15 19.34
CA PHE A 17 16.21 29.25 18.22
C PHE A 17 16.19 30.09 16.95
N THR A 18 17.38 30.51 16.54
CA THR A 18 17.64 30.91 15.16
C THR A 18 17.39 29.70 14.27
N VAL A 19 16.17 29.56 13.76
CA VAL A 19 15.91 28.71 12.59
C VAL A 19 16.48 29.43 11.38
N HIS A 20 17.77 29.14 11.12
CA HIS A 20 18.38 29.41 9.84
C HIS A 20 17.54 28.71 8.77
N LEU A 21 16.92 29.52 7.94
CA LEU A 21 16.35 29.15 6.66
C LEU A 21 17.47 28.51 5.82
N LEU A 22 17.56 27.18 5.84
CA LEU A 22 18.38 26.44 4.88
C LEU A 22 17.43 25.90 3.81
N ILE A 23 17.57 26.52 2.65
CA ILE A 23 16.99 26.16 1.36
C ILE A 23 17.55 24.79 0.96
N MET A 24 16.80 24.08 0.11
CA MET A 24 17.19 22.93 -0.72
C MET A 24 17.13 21.59 0.04
N ALA A 25 16.36 20.58 -0.37
CA ALA A 25 15.96 20.23 -1.71
C ALA A 25 14.46 19.90 -1.76
N ALA A 26 13.79 20.36 -2.82
CA ALA A 26 12.60 19.70 -3.29
C ALA A 26 12.99 18.23 -3.56
N ILE A 27 12.49 17.32 -2.73
CA ILE A 27 12.43 15.90 -3.07
C ILE A 27 11.33 15.80 -4.13
N MET A 28 11.67 16.15 -5.37
CA MET A 28 11.03 15.50 -6.49
C MET A 28 11.48 14.04 -6.42
N PRO A 29 10.58 13.03 -6.54
CA PRO A 29 11.04 11.69 -6.82
C PRO A 29 11.79 11.77 -8.14
N ASP A 30 13.11 11.62 -8.09
CA ASP A 30 13.96 11.50 -9.27
C ASP A 30 13.58 10.18 -9.96
N SER A 31 12.56 10.25 -10.81
CA SER A 31 11.79 9.12 -11.33
C SER A 31 12.16 8.79 -12.77
N ASP A 32 13.42 8.95 -13.15
CA ASP A 32 13.93 8.54 -14.48
C ASP A 32 15.26 7.76 -14.42
N SER A 33 15.97 7.72 -13.28
CA SER A 33 17.31 7.10 -13.19
C SER A 33 17.29 5.57 -12.96
N GLU A 34 16.18 5.02 -12.47
CA GLU A 34 16.02 3.57 -12.23
C GLU A 34 15.74 2.78 -13.53
N ASP A 35 15.29 3.46 -14.59
CA ASP A 35 14.98 2.89 -15.90
C ASP A 35 16.14 2.99 -16.91
N GLU A 36 17.27 3.59 -16.53
CA GLU A 36 18.45 3.65 -17.40
C GLU A 36 19.15 2.29 -17.50
N LEU A 37 19.18 1.76 -18.72
CA LEU A 37 19.86 0.51 -19.03
C LEU A 37 21.37 0.61 -18.80
N PRO A 38 22.04 -0.46 -18.29
CA PRO A 38 23.49 -0.47 -18.18
C PRO A 38 24.17 -0.33 -19.56
N PRO A 39 25.44 0.12 -19.61
CA PRO A 39 26.16 0.25 -20.88
C PRO A 39 26.15 -1.05 -21.69
N GLY A 40 25.80 -0.96 -22.98
CA GLY A 40 25.72 -2.10 -23.88
C GLY A 40 24.39 -2.86 -23.85
N TRP A 41 23.38 -2.39 -23.12
CA TRP A 41 22.02 -2.90 -23.18
C TRP A 41 21.12 -2.04 -24.07
N GLU A 42 20.17 -2.67 -24.76
CA GLU A 42 19.17 -1.99 -25.57
C GLU A 42 17.78 -2.59 -25.31
N GLU A 43 16.77 -1.73 -25.13
CA GLU A 43 15.37 -2.12 -24.99
C GLU A 43 14.73 -2.25 -26.38
N ARG A 44 13.99 -3.33 -26.60
CA ARG A 44 13.24 -3.58 -27.84
C ARG A 44 11.87 -4.15 -27.55
N ALA A 45 10.92 -3.92 -28.46
CA ALA A 45 9.59 -4.51 -28.39
C ALA A 45 9.37 -5.53 -29.51
N THR A 46 8.61 -6.58 -29.20
CA THR A 46 8.12 -7.56 -30.17
C THR A 46 6.87 -7.04 -30.90
N VAL A 47 6.44 -7.77 -31.94
CA VAL A 47 5.16 -7.51 -32.62
C VAL A 47 3.98 -7.70 -31.68
N ASP A 48 4.07 -8.67 -30.77
CA ASP A 48 3.04 -8.97 -29.76
C ASP A 48 3.03 -7.97 -28.59
N GLY A 49 3.86 -6.93 -28.66
CA GLY A 49 3.94 -5.88 -27.64
C GLY A 49 4.76 -6.24 -26.41
N SER A 50 5.36 -7.43 -26.32
CA SER A 50 6.26 -7.77 -25.21
C SER A 50 7.62 -7.08 -25.37
N VAL A 51 8.11 -6.44 -24.31
CA VAL A 51 9.43 -5.80 -24.27
C VAL A 51 10.50 -6.81 -23.87
N TYR A 52 11.65 -6.76 -24.53
CA TYR A 52 12.83 -7.55 -24.23
C TYR A 52 14.09 -6.70 -24.29
N TYR A 53 15.10 -7.12 -23.53
CA TYR A 53 16.36 -6.42 -23.35
C TYR A 53 17.48 -7.21 -24.03
N VAL A 54 18.23 -6.54 -24.89
CA VAL A 54 19.35 -7.11 -25.64
C VAL A 54 20.65 -6.61 -25.05
N ASN A 55 21.50 -7.54 -24.64
CA ASN A 55 22.86 -7.25 -24.23
C ASN A 55 23.79 -7.38 -25.45
N HIS A 56 24.33 -6.26 -25.91
CA HIS A 56 25.24 -6.20 -27.05
C HIS A 56 26.64 -6.73 -26.75
N ALA A 57 27.04 -6.77 -25.47
CA ALA A 57 28.34 -7.29 -25.05
C ALA A 57 28.36 -8.83 -25.06
N THR A 58 27.28 -9.47 -24.59
CA THR A 58 27.17 -10.94 -24.54
C THR A 58 26.38 -11.55 -25.69
N LYS A 59 25.77 -10.71 -26.55
CA LYS A 59 24.82 -11.11 -27.61
C LYS A 59 23.62 -11.90 -27.07
N GLY A 60 23.30 -11.76 -25.79
CA GLY A 60 22.15 -12.39 -25.14
C GLY A 60 20.89 -11.52 -25.17
N THR A 61 19.73 -12.16 -25.03
CA THR A 61 18.43 -11.49 -24.89
C THR A 61 17.71 -12.00 -23.64
N GLN A 62 16.99 -11.12 -22.95
CA GLN A 62 16.14 -11.48 -21.81
C GLN A 62 14.86 -10.65 -21.75
N TRP A 63 13.84 -11.16 -21.06
CA TRP A 63 12.52 -10.51 -20.95
C TRP A 63 12.39 -9.56 -19.75
N THR A 64 13.33 -9.60 -18.82
CA THR A 64 13.33 -8.80 -17.58
C THR A 64 14.40 -7.73 -17.63
N HIS A 65 14.13 -6.56 -17.05
CA HIS A 65 15.12 -5.48 -17.00
C HIS A 65 16.33 -5.89 -16.13
N PRO A 66 17.58 -5.70 -16.59
CA PRO A 66 18.77 -6.21 -15.89
C PRO A 66 19.00 -5.58 -14.51
N ARG A 67 18.46 -4.38 -14.24
CA ARG A 67 18.58 -3.69 -12.95
C ARG A 67 17.36 -3.87 -12.05
N THR A 68 16.16 -3.82 -12.63
CA THR A 68 14.90 -3.75 -11.85
C THR A 68 14.17 -5.09 -11.80
N GLY A 69 14.54 -6.07 -12.64
CA GLY A 69 13.88 -7.37 -12.74
C GLY A 69 12.46 -7.33 -13.30
N LYS A 70 11.97 -6.14 -13.68
CA LYS A 70 10.59 -5.94 -14.15
C LYS A 70 10.44 -6.32 -15.62
N LYS A 71 9.25 -6.78 -15.99
CA LYS A 71 8.84 -7.02 -17.38
C LYS A 71 7.92 -5.89 -17.84
N LYS A 72 8.14 -5.38 -19.05
CA LYS A 72 7.33 -4.31 -19.64
C LYS A 72 6.55 -4.84 -20.86
N VAL A 73 5.39 -4.25 -21.10
CA VAL A 73 4.56 -4.51 -22.27
C VAL A 73 4.18 -3.16 -22.89
N VAL A 74 4.27 -3.08 -24.20
CA VAL A 74 3.78 -1.95 -25.00
C VAL A 74 2.46 -2.32 -25.67
N SER A 75 1.68 -1.31 -26.03
CA SER A 75 0.46 -1.49 -26.81
C SER A 75 0.73 -2.23 -28.13
N GLY A 76 -0.19 -3.10 -28.54
CA GLY A 76 -0.06 -3.87 -29.79
C GLY A 76 0.03 -2.97 -31.03
N ASP A 77 -0.70 -1.86 -31.02
CA ASP A 77 -0.73 -0.89 -32.12
C ASP A 77 0.33 0.22 -31.93
N LEU A 78 0.93 0.65 -33.05
CA LEU A 78 1.78 1.85 -33.07
C LEU A 78 0.94 3.10 -32.82
N PRO A 79 1.52 4.16 -32.22
CA PRO A 79 0.82 5.42 -32.07
C PRO A 79 0.37 5.99 -33.42
N PHE A 80 -0.71 6.76 -33.43
CA PHE A 80 -1.25 7.34 -34.66
C PHE A 80 -0.18 8.12 -35.45
N GLY A 81 -0.04 7.83 -36.74
CA GLY A 81 0.96 8.44 -37.62
C GLY A 81 2.33 7.77 -37.61
N TRP A 82 2.53 6.69 -36.84
CA TRP A 82 3.75 5.90 -36.87
C TRP A 82 3.56 4.62 -37.69
N GLU A 83 4.53 4.34 -38.55
CA GLU A 83 4.57 3.12 -39.37
C GLU A 83 5.88 2.37 -39.14
N LYS A 84 5.81 1.04 -39.05
CA LYS A 84 6.98 0.17 -38.98
C LYS A 84 7.33 -0.30 -40.38
N CYS A 85 8.54 0.04 -40.82
CA CYS A 85 9.07 -0.35 -42.12
C CYS A 85 10.27 -1.28 -41.96
N VAL A 86 10.51 -2.12 -42.97
CA VAL A 86 11.69 -3.00 -43.06
C VAL A 86 12.50 -2.55 -44.26
N SER A 87 13.79 -2.28 -44.06
CA SER A 87 14.73 -1.93 -45.13
C SER A 87 15.07 -3.16 -45.97
N GLU A 88 15.65 -2.97 -47.15
CA GLU A 88 16.13 -4.05 -48.03
C GLU A 88 17.14 -4.97 -47.33
N ASP A 89 17.91 -4.42 -46.39
CA ASP A 89 18.85 -5.17 -45.55
C ASP A 89 18.19 -5.95 -44.39
N GLY A 90 16.86 -5.98 -44.33
CA GLY A 90 16.10 -6.64 -43.26
C GLY A 90 16.06 -5.88 -41.94
N LYS A 91 16.60 -4.65 -41.88
CA LYS A 91 16.61 -3.82 -40.68
C LYS A 91 15.27 -3.10 -40.49
N VAL A 92 14.68 -3.24 -39.31
CA VAL A 92 13.44 -2.56 -38.92
C VAL A 92 13.73 -1.10 -38.57
N PHE A 93 12.89 -0.18 -39.07
CA PHE A 93 12.87 1.23 -38.68
C PHE A 93 11.44 1.74 -38.58
N TYR A 94 11.23 2.82 -37.83
CA TYR A 94 9.94 3.44 -37.59
C TYR A 94 9.88 4.80 -38.28
N VAL A 95 8.79 5.06 -39.00
CA VAL A 95 8.53 6.29 -39.72
C VAL A 95 7.41 7.05 -39.01
N ASP A 96 7.74 8.22 -38.51
CA ASP A 96 6.77 9.21 -38.03
C ASP A 96 6.32 10.05 -39.22
N HIS A 97 5.10 9.79 -39.71
CA HIS A 97 4.47 10.53 -40.81
C HIS A 97 4.00 11.92 -40.38
N ALA A 98 3.75 12.14 -39.10
CA ALA A 98 3.34 13.44 -38.58
C ALA A 98 4.50 14.46 -38.59
N ASN A 99 5.71 14.01 -38.21
CA ASN A 99 6.90 14.86 -38.19
C ASN A 99 7.89 14.59 -39.34
N ARG A 100 7.58 13.64 -40.24
CA ARG A 100 8.45 13.18 -41.34
C ARG A 100 9.84 12.76 -40.86
N ARG A 101 9.90 11.97 -39.79
CA ARG A 101 11.17 11.49 -39.21
C ARG A 101 11.25 9.97 -39.25
N THR A 102 12.45 9.45 -39.45
CA THR A 102 12.74 8.01 -39.37
C THR A 102 13.63 7.75 -38.17
N THR A 103 13.28 6.77 -37.34
CA THR A 103 14.05 6.37 -36.16
C THR A 103 14.18 4.86 -36.08
N TYR A 104 15.21 4.38 -35.40
CA TYR A 104 15.41 2.95 -35.15
C TYR A 104 14.81 2.49 -33.82
N SER A 105 14.48 3.43 -32.94
CA SER A 105 13.85 3.15 -31.65
C SER A 105 12.33 3.08 -31.79
N ASP A 106 11.72 2.04 -31.23
CA ASP A 106 10.26 1.89 -31.25
C ASP A 106 9.60 3.00 -30.42
N PRO A 107 8.71 3.82 -31.02
CA PRO A 107 8.05 4.94 -30.32
C PRO A 107 7.19 4.47 -29.14
N ARG A 108 6.77 3.21 -29.11
CA ARG A 108 5.94 2.65 -28.03
C ARG A 108 6.72 2.43 -26.75
N LEU A 109 8.05 2.31 -26.80
CA LEU A 109 8.89 2.09 -25.63
C LEU A 109 8.80 3.25 -24.64
N ALA A 110 8.60 4.48 -25.12
CA ALA A 110 8.39 5.66 -24.26
C ALA A 110 7.12 5.57 -23.40
N PHE A 111 6.18 4.67 -23.75
CA PHE A 111 4.91 4.46 -23.05
C PHE A 111 4.75 3.02 -22.55
N ALA A 112 5.83 2.25 -22.48
CA ALA A 112 5.79 0.86 -22.03
C ALA A 112 5.28 0.79 -20.58
N THR A 113 4.26 -0.04 -20.35
CA THR A 113 3.68 -0.24 -19.02
C THR A 113 4.29 -1.49 -18.37
N GLU A 114 4.56 -1.43 -17.08
CA GLU A 114 5.05 -2.58 -16.31
C GLU A 114 3.96 -3.66 -16.20
N GLU A 115 4.28 -4.89 -16.59
CA GLU A 115 3.38 -6.03 -16.47
C GLU A 115 3.27 -6.44 -14.98
N LYS A 116 2.12 -6.18 -14.37
CA LYS A 116 1.84 -6.58 -12.99
C LYS A 116 1.35 -8.02 -12.97
N GLU A 117 2.15 -8.96 -12.45
CA GLU A 117 1.81 -10.39 -12.33
C GLU A 117 0.52 -10.66 -11.52
N HIS A 118 0.11 -9.71 -10.67
CA HIS A 118 -1.17 -9.76 -9.97
C HIS A 118 -1.84 -8.38 -9.97
N ALA A 119 -3.05 -8.30 -10.53
CA ALA A 119 -3.92 -7.11 -10.45
C ALA A 119 -4.23 -6.68 -9.00
N GLN A 120 -4.01 -7.58 -8.04
CA GLN A 120 -4.24 -7.36 -6.61
C GLN A 120 -2.98 -7.07 -5.80
N ASP A 121 -1.79 -7.02 -6.41
CA ASP A 121 -0.55 -6.68 -5.70
C ASP A 121 -0.40 -5.15 -5.54
N PHE A 122 -1.48 -4.48 -5.11
CA PHE A 122 -1.34 -3.23 -4.39
C PHE A 122 -0.71 -3.58 -3.05
N ARG A 123 0.62 -3.66 -3.01
CA ARG A 123 1.36 -3.47 -1.77
C ARG A 123 1.11 -2.04 -1.31
N GLN A 124 -0.04 -1.80 -0.69
CA GLN A 124 -0.28 -0.59 0.08
C GLN A 124 0.81 -0.58 1.15
N ARG A 125 1.78 0.32 0.98
CA ARG A 125 2.80 0.57 1.99
C ARG A 125 2.09 1.22 3.16
N PHE A 126 1.84 0.43 4.20
CA PHE A 126 1.40 0.94 5.49
C PHE A 126 2.63 1.35 6.29
N ASP A 127 2.58 2.51 6.91
CA ASP A 127 3.63 3.03 7.78
C ASP A 127 3.11 3.14 9.23
N GLY A 128 3.94 3.62 10.16
CA GLY A 128 3.56 3.81 11.56
C GLY A 128 2.50 4.90 11.79
N SER A 129 2.19 5.72 10.77
CA SER A 129 1.16 6.77 10.82
C SER A 129 -0.20 6.30 10.27
N THR A 130 -0.21 5.13 9.62
CA THR A 130 -1.41 4.56 9.02
C THR A 130 -2.37 4.06 10.09
N MET A 131 -3.62 4.52 10.04
CA MET A 131 -4.67 4.07 10.96
C MET A 131 -5.21 2.70 10.56
N ALA A 132 -5.61 1.88 11.53
CA ALA A 132 -6.20 0.56 11.28
C ALA A 132 -7.43 0.61 10.35
N LEU A 133 -8.20 1.69 10.39
CA LEU A 133 -9.32 1.93 9.49
C LEU A 133 -8.87 2.13 8.03
N GLN A 134 -7.74 2.80 7.80
CA GLN A 134 -7.18 3.00 6.45
C GLN A 134 -6.65 1.68 5.87
N VAL A 135 -6.04 0.84 6.71
CA VAL A 135 -5.57 -0.50 6.30
C VAL A 135 -6.70 -1.37 5.76
N LEU A 136 -7.89 -1.26 6.35
CA LEU A 136 -9.06 -2.05 5.94
C LEU A 136 -9.92 -1.36 4.87
N HIS A 137 -9.57 -0.16 4.40
CA HIS A 137 -10.38 0.58 3.44
C HIS A 137 -10.65 -0.24 2.17
N GLY A 138 -11.92 -0.28 1.74
CA GLY A 138 -12.35 -1.07 0.57
C GLY A 138 -12.40 -2.59 0.79
N ARG A 139 -12.12 -3.10 2.00
CA ARG A 139 -12.32 -4.50 2.36
C ARG A 139 -13.69 -4.72 2.99
N ASP A 140 -14.41 -5.71 2.48
CA ASP A 140 -15.61 -6.24 3.11
C ASP A 140 -15.25 -7.48 3.93
N LEU A 141 -15.59 -7.45 5.23
CA LEU A 141 -15.34 -8.54 6.17
C LEU A 141 -16.65 -9.19 6.64
N ALA A 142 -17.76 -8.94 5.95
CA ALA A 142 -19.04 -9.58 6.23
C ALA A 142 -18.91 -11.12 6.30
N GLY A 143 -19.54 -11.71 7.31
CA GLY A 143 -19.54 -13.16 7.54
C GLY A 143 -18.22 -13.72 8.09
N LYS A 144 -17.18 -12.90 8.27
CA LYS A 144 -15.96 -13.31 8.98
C LYS A 144 -16.12 -13.09 10.48
N VAL A 145 -15.52 -13.98 11.26
CA VAL A 145 -15.48 -13.90 12.73
C VAL A 145 -14.03 -13.69 13.14
N ALA A 146 -13.77 -12.67 13.96
CA ALA A 146 -12.46 -12.38 14.51
C ALA A 146 -12.51 -12.35 16.04
N VAL A 147 -11.53 -12.98 16.67
CA VAL A 147 -11.31 -12.88 18.13
C VAL A 147 -10.21 -11.88 18.37
N VAL A 148 -10.48 -10.87 19.19
CA VAL A 148 -9.47 -9.86 19.57
C VAL A 148 -9.28 -9.89 21.08
N THR A 149 -8.06 -10.23 21.50
CA THR A 149 -7.66 -10.22 22.92
C THR A 149 -7.26 -8.81 23.35
N GLY A 150 -7.64 -8.40 24.56
CA GLY A 150 -7.30 -7.05 25.05
C GLY A 150 -8.00 -5.93 24.27
N SER A 151 -9.15 -6.23 23.68
CA SER A 151 -9.94 -5.32 22.84
C SER A 151 -10.68 -4.22 23.60
N ASN A 152 -10.51 -4.13 24.92
CA ASN A 152 -11.14 -3.10 25.74
C ASN A 152 -10.38 -1.76 25.75
N THR A 153 -9.09 -1.74 25.37
CA THR A 153 -8.24 -0.53 25.39
C THR A 153 -7.16 -0.55 24.30
N GLY A 154 -6.62 0.62 23.98
CA GLY A 154 -5.43 0.77 23.14
C GLY A 154 -5.58 0.20 21.72
N ILE A 155 -4.49 -0.37 21.21
CA ILE A 155 -4.40 -0.92 19.84
C ILE A 155 -5.41 -2.05 19.62
N GLY A 156 -5.65 -2.88 20.64
CA GLY A 156 -6.64 -3.95 20.56
C GLY A 156 -8.05 -3.41 20.38
N PHE A 157 -8.40 -2.32 21.06
CA PHE A 157 -9.69 -1.65 20.85
C PHE A 157 -9.81 -1.07 19.44
N GLU A 158 -8.78 -0.37 18.95
CA GLU A 158 -8.81 0.23 17.61
C GLU A 158 -8.90 -0.83 16.50
N THR A 159 -8.24 -1.97 16.72
CA THR A 159 -8.31 -3.13 15.82
C THR A 159 -9.72 -3.74 15.82
N ALA A 160 -10.30 -3.97 17.01
CA ALA A 160 -11.65 -4.49 17.14
C ALA A 160 -12.71 -3.54 16.55
N ARG A 161 -12.55 -2.23 16.78
CA ARG A 161 -13.38 -1.17 16.18
C ARG A 161 -13.28 -1.21 14.66
N SER A 162 -12.08 -1.21 14.11
CA SER A 162 -11.87 -1.24 12.65
C SER A 162 -12.50 -2.50 12.02
N LEU A 163 -12.29 -3.68 12.61
CA LEU A 163 -12.93 -4.91 12.11
C LEU A 163 -14.46 -4.83 12.15
N ALA A 164 -15.04 -4.35 13.24
CA ALA A 164 -16.48 -4.24 13.41
C ALA A 164 -17.10 -3.22 12.43
N LEU A 165 -16.42 -2.09 12.20
CA LEU A 165 -16.82 -1.08 11.22
C LEU A 165 -16.78 -1.61 9.78
N HIS A 166 -16.01 -2.65 9.50
CA HIS A 166 -15.92 -3.31 8.20
C HIS A 166 -16.84 -4.56 8.08
N GLY A 167 -17.79 -4.74 9.01
CA GLY A 167 -18.80 -5.79 8.94
C GLY A 167 -18.37 -7.15 9.49
N CYS A 168 -17.17 -7.24 10.08
CA CYS A 168 -16.73 -8.45 10.77
C CYS A 168 -17.54 -8.66 12.05
N ILE A 169 -17.80 -9.92 12.39
CA ILE A 169 -18.29 -10.31 13.72
C ILE A 169 -17.07 -10.32 14.64
N VAL A 170 -17.06 -9.46 15.66
CA VAL A 170 -15.90 -9.29 16.54
C VAL A 170 -16.20 -9.83 17.93
N VAL A 171 -15.41 -10.81 18.35
CA VAL A 171 -15.45 -11.38 19.70
C VAL A 171 -14.41 -10.69 20.57
N PHE A 172 -14.89 -9.93 21.55
CA PHE A 172 -14.08 -9.26 22.54
C PHE A 172 -13.66 -10.25 23.63
N ALA A 173 -12.39 -10.62 23.63
CA ALA A 173 -11.81 -11.57 24.55
C ALA A 173 -11.01 -10.83 25.65
N CYS A 174 -11.70 -10.52 26.74
CA CYS A 174 -11.17 -9.66 27.81
C CYS A 174 -11.49 -10.22 29.20
N ARG A 175 -10.67 -9.83 30.19
CA ARG A 175 -10.86 -10.20 31.60
C ARG A 175 -12.01 -9.44 32.27
N ASP A 176 -12.13 -8.14 31.97
CA ASP A 176 -13.14 -7.25 32.58
C ASP A 176 -14.30 -7.05 31.61
N LEU A 177 -15.45 -7.65 31.93
CA LEU A 177 -16.66 -7.60 31.11
C LEU A 177 -17.31 -6.22 31.11
N ASN A 178 -17.21 -5.44 32.19
CA ASN A 178 -17.86 -4.13 32.28
C ASN A 178 -17.14 -3.10 31.42
N ARG A 179 -15.81 -3.06 31.49
CA ARG A 179 -15.00 -2.22 30.58
C ARG A 179 -15.20 -2.62 29.12
N THR A 180 -15.34 -3.92 28.86
CA THR A 180 -15.58 -4.43 27.51
C THR A 180 -16.94 -4.00 26.96
N ARG A 181 -18.00 -4.03 27.78
CA ARG A 181 -19.33 -3.50 27.41
C ARG A 181 -19.27 -2.01 27.08
N ALA A 182 -18.56 -1.22 27.88
CA ALA A 182 -18.38 0.20 27.60
C ALA A 182 -17.64 0.45 26.29
N ALA A 183 -16.59 -0.34 26.00
CA ALA A 183 -15.86 -0.27 24.73
C ALA A 183 -16.76 -0.61 23.53
N ILE A 184 -17.57 -1.68 23.63
CA ILE A 184 -18.54 -2.03 22.59
C ILE A 184 -19.60 -0.94 22.41
N GLY A 185 -20.01 -0.27 23.49
CA GLY A 185 -20.89 0.90 23.43
C GLY A 185 -20.37 1.97 22.47
N LYS A 186 -19.09 2.34 22.60
CA LYS A 186 -18.43 3.30 21.70
C LYS A 186 -18.47 2.88 20.23
N ILE A 187 -18.27 1.59 19.95
CA ILE A 187 -18.33 1.07 18.57
C ILE A 187 -19.77 1.12 18.03
N LYS A 188 -20.75 0.80 18.88
CA LYS A 188 -22.17 0.84 18.51
C LYS A 188 -22.71 2.26 18.31
N GLU A 189 -22.13 3.25 18.99
CA GLU A 189 -22.43 4.67 18.74
C GLU A 189 -22.05 5.07 17.31
N GLU A 190 -20.93 4.55 16.78
CA GLU A 190 -20.48 4.83 15.41
C GLU A 190 -21.17 3.95 14.35
N ARG A 191 -21.39 2.66 14.66
CA ARG A 191 -22.09 1.72 13.79
C ARG A 191 -23.07 0.90 14.62
N PRO A 192 -24.36 1.30 14.68
CA PRO A 192 -25.38 0.61 15.47
C PRO A 192 -25.56 -0.87 15.11
N ASN A 193 -25.32 -1.22 13.84
CA ASN A 193 -25.45 -2.58 13.31
C ASN A 193 -24.16 -3.42 13.47
N ALA A 194 -23.15 -2.94 14.19
CA ALA A 194 -21.92 -3.69 14.43
C ALA A 194 -22.20 -4.94 15.29
N THR A 195 -21.71 -6.10 14.84
CA THR A 195 -21.88 -7.37 15.55
C THR A 195 -20.68 -7.61 16.45
N CYS A 196 -20.86 -7.30 17.73
CA CYS A 196 -19.82 -7.45 18.75
C CYS A 196 -20.31 -8.37 19.87
N ASP A 197 -19.57 -9.46 20.10
CA ASP A 197 -19.84 -10.42 21.16
C ASP A 197 -18.76 -10.37 22.23
N ILE A 198 -19.12 -10.77 23.45
CA ILE A 198 -18.20 -10.79 24.59
C ILE A 198 -18.05 -12.23 25.07
N ILE A 199 -16.80 -12.66 25.24
CA ILE A 199 -16.46 -13.90 25.93
C ILE A 199 -15.30 -13.59 26.89
N GLU A 200 -15.49 -13.93 28.17
CA GLU A 200 -14.46 -13.75 29.19
C GLU A 200 -13.23 -14.59 28.82
N LEU A 201 -12.05 -13.95 28.81
CA LEU A 201 -10.78 -14.61 28.58
C LEU A 201 -9.71 -14.04 29.50
N ASP A 202 -9.10 -14.93 30.27
CA ASP A 202 -7.91 -14.65 31.06
C ASP A 202 -6.75 -15.53 30.58
N LEU A 203 -5.84 -14.92 29.81
CA LEU A 203 -4.69 -15.60 29.21
C LEU A 203 -3.70 -16.13 30.26
N ALA A 204 -3.74 -15.63 31.51
CA ALA A 204 -2.88 -16.13 32.58
C ALA A 204 -3.37 -17.47 33.17
N ARG A 205 -4.57 -17.93 32.83
CA ARG A 205 -5.16 -19.17 33.36
C ARG A 205 -5.57 -20.12 32.24
N LEU A 206 -4.86 -21.25 32.10
CA LEU A 206 -5.13 -22.26 31.07
C LEU A 206 -6.58 -22.79 31.07
N HIS A 207 -7.18 -22.94 32.25
CA HIS A 207 -8.59 -23.32 32.37
C HIS A 207 -9.53 -22.28 31.72
N SER A 208 -9.24 -20.99 31.87
CA SER A 208 -10.00 -19.91 31.21
C SER A 208 -9.89 -20.00 29.70
N VAL A 209 -8.68 -20.23 29.16
CA VAL A 209 -8.44 -20.41 27.73
C VAL A 209 -9.22 -21.61 27.18
N THR A 210 -9.21 -22.73 27.90
CA THR A 210 -9.93 -23.95 27.50
C THR A 210 -11.45 -23.73 27.49
N LYS A 211 -11.97 -23.07 28.53
CA LYS A 211 -13.38 -22.69 28.63
C LYS A 211 -13.78 -21.70 27.52
N PHE A 212 -12.93 -20.72 27.22
CA PHE A 212 -13.13 -19.79 26.12
C PHE A 212 -13.23 -20.53 24.79
N ALA A 213 -12.27 -21.41 24.48
CA ALA A 213 -12.23 -22.14 23.22
C ALA A 213 -13.47 -23.04 23.03
N ALA A 214 -13.92 -23.70 24.10
CA ALA A 214 -15.16 -24.48 24.07
C ALA A 214 -16.39 -23.61 23.79
N ASN A 215 -16.52 -22.47 24.50
CA ASN A 215 -17.62 -21.53 24.28
C ASN A 215 -17.61 -20.92 22.88
N PHE A 216 -16.44 -20.56 22.36
CA PHE A 216 -16.29 -20.02 21.01
C PHE A 216 -16.71 -21.05 19.95
N LYS A 217 -16.26 -22.30 20.08
CA LYS A 217 -16.64 -23.41 19.19
C LYS A 217 -18.13 -23.72 19.22
N LEU A 218 -18.85 -23.45 20.30
CA LEU A 218 -20.30 -23.65 20.37
C LEU A 218 -21.10 -22.57 19.63
N ARG A 219 -20.54 -21.37 19.49
CA ARG A 219 -21.26 -20.20 18.94
C ARG A 219 -20.98 -19.94 17.45
N TYR A 220 -19.79 -20.26 16.95
CA TYR A 220 -19.35 -19.91 15.59
C TYR A 220 -18.86 -21.12 14.79
N LYS A 221 -19.44 -22.29 15.03
CA LYS A 221 -19.18 -23.51 14.26
C LYS A 221 -20.08 -23.59 13.03
#